data_AF-A0A3D0WQ68-F1
#
_entry.id   AF-A0A3D0WQ68-F1
#
_cell.length_a   1.000
_cell.length_b   1.000
_cell.length_c   1.000
_cell.angle_alpha   90.00
_cell.angle_beta   90.00
_cell.angle_gamma   90.00
#
_symmetry.space_group_name_H-M   'P 1'
#
loop_
_entity.id
_entity.type
_entity.pdbx_description
1 polymer ?
#
loop_
_entity_poly.entity_id
_entity_poly.type
_entity_poly.pdbx_seq_one_letter_code
_entity_poly.pdbx_strand_id
1 'polypeptide(L)'
;MGGALFDLDRWYEIWVTITHNKSRSFLTAFGVFWGMFMLVLMVGAGNALSKGISSQVEGFAGNSCFFWTQNTSEAYKGFRKGRRWDM
;
A
#
# COMPACT_ATOMS: atom_id res chain seq x y z
N MET A 1 44.64 -1.77 26.66
CA MET A 1 43.43 -0.91 26.68
C MET A 1 42.79 -0.96 25.30
N GLY A 2 41.90 -1.92 25.06
CA GLY A 2 41.26 -2.11 23.76
C GLY A 2 40.32 -3.30 23.85
N GLY A 3 39.02 -3.07 23.66
CA GLY A 3 37.99 -4.12 23.75
C GLY A 3 36.73 -3.77 24.55
N ALA A 4 36.59 -2.55 25.08
CA ALA A 4 35.49 -2.16 25.98
C ALA A 4 34.04 -2.27 25.43
N LEU A 5 33.87 -2.56 24.14
CA LEU A 5 32.57 -2.80 23.50
C LEU A 5 32.22 -4.29 23.33
N PHE A 6 33.22 -5.18 23.31
CA PHE A 6 33.07 -6.63 23.09
C PHE A 6 33.40 -7.42 24.34
N ASP A 7 33.08 -6.86 25.50
CA ASP A 7 33.20 -7.57 26.76
C ASP A 7 32.03 -8.55 26.88
N LEU A 8 32.28 -9.82 26.55
CA LEU A 8 31.27 -10.88 26.51
C LEU A 8 30.55 -11.03 27.86
N ASP A 9 31.24 -10.76 28.96
CA ASP A 9 30.66 -10.75 30.31
C ASP A 9 29.59 -9.67 30.46
N ARG A 10 29.80 -8.48 29.90
CA ARG A 10 28.80 -7.39 29.94
C ARG A 10 27.56 -7.72 29.13
N TRP A 11 27.74 -8.32 27.95
CA TRP A 11 26.63 -8.78 27.12
C TRP A 11 25.85 -9.92 27.78
N TYR A 12 26.55 -10.83 28.47
CA TYR A 12 25.93 -11.89 29.25
C TYR A 12 25.12 -11.36 30.43
N GLU A 13 25.67 -10.40 31.19
CA GLU A 13 25.00 -9.75 32.32
C GLU A 13 23.69 -9.06 31.88
N ILE A 14 23.72 -8.31 30.78
CA ILE A 14 22.53 -7.64 30.21
C ILE A 14 21.47 -8.68 29.82
N TRP A 15 21.88 -9.80 29.20
CA TRP A 15 20.97 -10.89 28.84
C TRP A 15 20.32 -11.54 30.06
N VAL A 16 21.10 -11.76 31.12
CA VAL A 16 20.62 -12.30 32.40
C VAL A 16 19.62 -11.33 33.05
N THR A 17 19.91 -10.02 33.08
CA THR A 17 18.99 -9.01 33.63
C THR A 17 17.68 -8.92 32.86
N ILE A 18 17.72 -8.96 31.52
CA ILE A 18 16.50 -8.95 30.68
C ILE A 18 15.66 -10.21 30.93
N THR A 19 16.31 -11.37 31.07
CA THR A 19 15.64 -12.67 31.28
C THR A 19 15.10 -12.83 32.71
N HIS A 20 15.72 -12.18 33.69
CA HIS A 20 15.28 -12.22 35.09
C HIS A 20 13.89 -11.59 35.28
N ASN A 21 13.49 -10.63 34.44
CA ASN A 21 12.17 -9.99 34.49
C ASN A 21 11.41 -10.11 33.15
N LYS A 22 11.17 -11.37 32.75
CA LYS A 22 10.57 -11.81 31.47
C LYS A 22 9.37 -10.98 31.02
N SER A 23 8.36 -10.77 31.87
CA SER A 23 7.10 -10.14 31.43
C SER A 23 7.23 -8.66 31.11
N ARG A 24 8.01 -7.92 31.92
CA ARG A 24 8.16 -6.47 31.75
C ARG A 24 8.98 -6.17 30.50
N SER A 25 10.14 -6.81 30.35
CA SER A 25 11.01 -6.62 29.18
C SER A 25 10.34 -7.10 27.88
N PHE A 26 9.59 -8.20 27.94
CA PHE A 26 8.86 -8.70 26.77
C PHE A 26 7.78 -7.73 26.31
N LEU A 27 6.93 -7.22 27.21
CA LEU A 27 5.86 -6.28 26.84
C LEU A 27 6.40 -4.99 26.22
N THR A 28 7.52 -4.47 26.73
CA THR A 28 8.15 -3.27 26.17
C THR A 28 8.72 -3.52 24.77
N ALA A 29 9.46 -4.62 24.58
CA ALA A 29 9.99 -4.99 23.27
C ALA A 29 8.87 -5.32 22.27
N PHE A 30 7.83 -6.01 22.72
CA PHE A 30 6.66 -6.36 21.93
C PHE A 30 5.89 -5.11 21.49
N GLY A 31 5.75 -4.09 22.36
CA GLY A 31 5.10 -2.84 21.99
C GLY A 31 5.80 -2.10 20.85
N VAL A 32 7.13 -2.01 20.89
CA VAL A 32 7.92 -1.40 19.80
C VAL A 32 7.82 -2.23 18.52
N PHE A 33 7.98 -3.55 18.63
CA PHE A 33 7.81 -4.47 17.51
C PHE A 33 6.43 -4.34 16.86
N TRP A 34 5.37 -4.32 17.66
CA TRP A 34 3.99 -4.23 17.19
C TRP A 34 3.69 -2.89 16.54
N GLY A 35 4.21 -1.79 17.09
CA GLY A 35 4.08 -0.46 16.49
C GLY A 35 4.74 -0.39 15.11
N MET A 36 5.97 -0.90 14.97
CA MET A 36 6.65 -0.99 13.68
C MET A 36 5.92 -1.91 12.71
N PHE A 37 5.42 -3.05 13.19
CA PHE A 37 4.65 -4.00 12.40
C PHE A 37 3.40 -3.34 11.79
N MET A 38 2.64 -2.60 12.58
CA MET A 38 1.43 -1.92 12.10
C MET A 38 1.73 -0.87 11.03
N LEU A 39 2.80 -0.09 11.22
CA LEU A 39 3.22 0.91 10.23
C LEU A 39 3.58 0.26 8.89
N VAL A 40 4.44 -0.76 8.92
CA VAL A 40 4.89 -1.46 7.70
C VAL A 40 3.73 -2.18 7.02
N LEU A 41 2.87 -2.85 7.78
CA LEU A 41 1.73 -3.58 7.24
C LEU A 41 0.74 -2.62 6.56
N MET A 42 0.44 -1.47 7.16
CA MET A 42 -0.49 -0.50 6.57
C MET A 42 0.08 0.11 5.28
N VAL A 43 1.35 0.50 5.28
CA VAL A 43 2.04 1.04 4.08
C VAL A 43 2.09 -0.02 2.97
N GLY A 44 2.44 -1.27 3.33
CA GLY A 44 2.46 -2.39 2.39
C GLY A 44 1.09 -2.67 1.79
N ALA A 45 0.05 -2.75 2.61
CA ALA A 45 -1.32 -2.98 2.17
C ALA A 45 -1.85 -1.85 1.27
N GLY A 46 -1.58 -0.58 1.62
CA GLY A 46 -1.98 0.57 0.81
C GLY A 46 -1.32 0.56 -0.57
N ASN A 47 -0.01 0.30 -0.63
CA ASN A 47 0.73 0.20 -1.89
C ASN A 47 0.28 -0.98 -2.74
N ALA A 48 0.01 -2.13 -2.11
CA ALA A 48 -0.48 -3.32 -2.80
C ALA A 48 -1.89 -3.11 -3.37
N LEU A 49 -2.78 -2.48 -2.61
CA LEU A 49 -4.13 -2.16 -3.05
C LEU A 49 -4.11 -1.16 -4.21
N SER A 50 -3.32 -0.09 -4.11
CA SER A 50 -3.18 0.90 -5.18
C SER A 50 -2.69 0.25 -6.48
N LYS A 51 -1.63 -0.56 -6.42
CA LYS A 51 -1.12 -1.28 -7.59
C LYS A 51 -2.11 -2.33 -8.12
N GLY A 52 -2.80 -3.05 -7.24
CA GLY A 52 -3.82 -4.02 -7.64
C GLY A 52 -4.99 -3.37 -8.35
N ILE A 53 -5.50 -2.25 -7.85
CA ILE A 53 -6.55 -1.49 -8.53
C ILE A 53 -6.04 -0.93 -9.86
N SER A 54 -4.84 -0.34 -9.88
CA SER A 54 -4.25 0.18 -11.12
C SER A 54 -4.07 -0.90 -12.18
N SER A 55 -3.64 -2.12 -11.84
CA SER A 55 -3.52 -3.21 -12.83
C SER A 55 -4.86 -3.66 -13.40
N GLN A 56 -5.92 -3.68 -12.57
CA GLN A 56 -7.27 -3.99 -13.05
C GLN A 56 -7.84 -2.87 -13.93
N VAL A 57 -7.54 -1.61 -13.61
CA VAL A 57 -8.02 -0.43 -14.35
C VAL A 57 -7.20 -0.18 -15.61
N GLU A 58 -5.91 -0.49 -15.66
CA GLU A 58 -5.09 -0.44 -16.89
C GLU A 58 -5.65 -1.38 -17.97
N GLY A 59 -6.19 -2.54 -17.58
CA GLY A 59 -6.94 -3.42 -18.48
C GLY A 59 -8.23 -2.81 -19.03
N PHE A 60 -8.74 -1.72 -18.44
CA PHE A 60 -9.98 -1.04 -18.80
C PHE A 60 -9.82 0.39 -19.36
N ALA A 61 -8.72 1.11 -19.08
CA ALA A 61 -8.73 2.58 -19.16
C ALA A 61 -7.46 3.27 -19.72
N GLY A 62 -6.38 2.56 -20.05
CA GLY A 62 -5.16 3.22 -20.57
C GLY A 62 -5.24 3.69 -22.03
N ASN A 63 -5.95 2.94 -22.89
CA ASN A 63 -6.02 3.15 -24.35
C ASN A 63 -7.45 3.10 -24.92
N SER A 64 -8.47 3.12 -24.06
CA SER A 64 -9.88 3.03 -24.44
C SER A 64 -10.51 4.42 -24.37
N CYS A 65 -10.51 5.12 -25.50
CA CYS A 65 -11.28 6.34 -25.65
C CYS A 65 -12.77 5.98 -25.72
N PHE A 66 -13.55 6.42 -24.71
CA PHE A 66 -14.98 6.18 -24.67
C PHE A 66 -15.69 7.22 -25.55
N PHE A 67 -15.94 6.88 -26.81
CA PHE A 67 -16.73 7.72 -27.72
C PHE A 67 -18.21 7.42 -27.53
N TRP A 68 -18.97 8.39 -27.05
CA TRP A 68 -20.44 8.37 -27.09
C TRP A 68 -20.94 9.24 -28.23
N THR A 69 -21.83 8.69 -29.04
CA THR A 69 -22.55 9.42 -30.09
C THR A 69 -23.59 10.35 -29.47
N GLN A 70 -23.33 11.66 -29.53
CA GLN A 70 -24.34 12.67 -29.22
C GLN A 70 -25.35 12.81 -30.36
N ASN A 71 -26.53 13.34 -30.04
CA ASN A 71 -27.62 13.53 -30.99
C ASN A 71 -27.19 14.45 -32.15
N THR A 72 -27.44 14.06 -33.40
CA THR A 72 -26.97 14.82 -34.58
C THR A 72 -27.47 16.28 -34.54
N SER A 73 -26.57 17.26 -34.45
CA SER A 73 -26.91 18.69 -34.35
C SER A 73 -27.34 19.32 -35.69
N GLU A 74 -26.79 18.85 -36.80
CA GLU A 74 -27.01 19.43 -38.14
C GLU A 74 -27.68 18.44 -39.11
N ALA A 75 -28.63 18.91 -39.91
CA ALA A 75 -29.31 18.07 -40.90
C ALA A 75 -28.42 17.89 -42.14
N TYR A 76 -28.20 16.64 -42.56
CA TYR A 76 -27.31 16.32 -43.68
C TYR A 76 -28.02 15.41 -44.70
N LYS A 77 -27.88 15.72 -46.00
CA LYS A 77 -28.41 14.92 -47.14
C LYS A 77 -29.85 14.39 -46.96
N GLY A 78 -30.77 15.26 -46.53
CA GLY A 78 -32.19 14.91 -46.39
C GLY A 78 -32.57 14.23 -45.08
N PHE A 79 -31.62 13.96 -44.18
CA PHE A 79 -31.89 13.42 -42.87
C PHE A 79 -32.13 14.52 -41.83
N ARG A 80 -33.15 14.35 -40.99
CA ARG A 80 -33.53 15.30 -39.93
C ARG A 80 -32.51 15.28 -38.77
N LYS A 81 -32.30 16.45 -38.16
CA LYS A 81 -31.53 16.63 -36.91
C LYS A 81 -32.18 15.88 -35.74
N GLY A 82 -31.39 15.57 -34.71
CA GLY A 82 -31.88 14.93 -33.48
C GLY A 82 -31.98 13.40 -33.54
N ARG A 83 -31.24 12.76 -34.45
CA ARG A 83 -31.13 11.30 -34.49
C ARG A 83 -30.03 10.83 -33.55
N ARG A 84 -30.40 9.86 -32.71
CA ARG A 84 -29.47 9.17 -31.82
C ARG A 84 -28.90 8.01 -32.61
N TRP A 85 -27.58 7.96 -32.70
CA TRP A 85 -26.89 6.78 -33.20
C TRP A 85 -26.75 5.82 -32.01
N ASP A 86 -27.45 4.68 -32.06
CA ASP A 86 -27.09 3.52 -31.25
C ASP A 86 -25.86 2.88 -31.90
N MET A 87 -24.82 2.64 -31.09
CA MET A 87 -23.64 1.87 -31.48
C MET A 87 -23.90 0.38 -31.36
#